data_AF-A0A0S7Y4W4-F1
#
_entry.id   AF-A0A0S7Y4W4-F1
#
_cell.length_a   1.000
_cell.length_b   1.000
_cell.length_c   1.000
_cell.angle_alpha   90.00
_cell.angle_beta   90.00
_cell.angle_gamma   90.00
#
_symmetry.space_group_name_H-M   'P 1'
#
loop_
_entity.id
_entity.type
_entity.pdbx_description
1 polymer ?
#
loop_
_entity_poly.entity_id
_entity_poly.type
_entity_poly.pdbx_seq_one_letter_code
_entity_poly.pdbx_strand_id
1 'polypeptide(L)'
;MGRRAILSTTLLAAALAAGCFEGKADITLNPDGTGKIVGEITFQPSGPWAVRSTSNPDLQLDDPETQMKESVRKILKSSRGVEAWKDVSFKRLPDDRIRFTGTAYFKDLSKVSIHPDDAKSRAAFGPEGDKVLMLVLHRPKDQDDSRTSWSRYTSESLARHMKAMRQSFREARGPIGLQLVSMQLDLRFHVPGLPDEAKGLEQVGRTLTFSTTGPQLLRHMDSLVADNAYLRQMTMTGQSLSGRTLGKALSSRIFSQKGEVWARMTGYFRPGFNYEAEVKDAETQEKEMLIRLGLEQERTSRPSSKQPSRSKTDDPKSDSPKHDDPKKADPKPPGLPLPKGLPSILPF
;
A
#
# COMPACT_ATOMS: atom_id res chain seq x y z
N MET A 1 20.01 -9.77 28.54
CA MET A 1 18.72 -10.33 28.09
C MET A 1 17.69 -9.20 28.02
N GLY A 2 17.42 -8.67 26.83
CA GLY A 2 16.38 -7.67 26.61
C GLY A 2 15.52 -8.10 25.43
N ARG A 3 14.41 -8.77 25.69
CA ARG A 3 13.40 -9.07 24.69
C ARG A 3 12.74 -7.75 24.28
N ARG A 4 13.04 -7.23 23.09
CA ARG A 4 12.22 -6.19 22.45
C ARG A 4 11.38 -6.83 21.36
N ALA A 5 10.07 -6.63 21.51
CA ALA A 5 9.03 -7.22 20.69
C ALA A 5 9.20 -6.81 19.22
N ILE A 6 9.59 -7.77 18.39
CA ILE A 6 9.64 -7.62 16.93
C ILE A 6 8.18 -7.68 16.46
N LEU A 7 7.58 -6.51 16.24
CA LEU A 7 6.23 -6.32 15.71
C LEU A 7 6.36 -5.43 14.48
N SER A 8 6.54 -6.01 13.28
CA SER A 8 6.28 -5.25 12.05
C SER A 8 6.14 -6.14 10.81
N THR A 9 5.52 -5.58 9.76
CA THR A 9 4.67 -6.29 8.78
C THR A 9 4.85 -5.67 7.39
N THR A 10 5.59 -6.29 6.42
CA THR A 10 5.38 -6.42 4.93
C THR A 10 5.81 -5.39 3.82
N LEU A 11 7.09 -5.03 3.58
CA LEU A 11 7.42 -4.00 2.54
C LEU A 11 6.97 -4.40 1.12
N LEU A 12 6.93 -5.70 0.83
CA LEU A 12 6.48 -6.23 -0.47
C LEU A 12 4.97 -6.08 -0.72
N ALA A 13 4.14 -6.12 0.32
CA ALA A 13 2.70 -5.84 0.19
C ALA A 13 2.40 -4.35 0.23
N ALA A 14 3.36 -3.48 0.60
CA ALA A 14 3.19 -2.04 0.42
C ALA A 14 3.32 -1.72 -1.07
N ALA A 15 4.35 -2.20 -1.76
CA ALA A 15 4.45 -2.06 -3.22
C ALA A 15 3.24 -2.69 -3.96
N LEU A 16 2.73 -3.85 -3.50
CA LEU A 16 1.60 -4.54 -4.13
C LEU A 16 0.21 -4.03 -3.73
N ALA A 17 0.00 -3.54 -2.51
CA ALA A 17 -1.29 -3.00 -2.05
C ALA A 17 -1.42 -1.49 -2.28
N ALA A 18 -0.30 -0.79 -2.49
CA ALA A 18 -0.30 0.62 -2.84
C ALA A 18 -0.82 0.87 -4.26
N GLY A 19 -0.92 -0.14 -5.13
CA GLY A 19 -1.13 0.14 -6.56
C GLY A 19 0.04 0.92 -7.16
N CYS A 20 1.24 0.79 -6.58
CA CYS A 20 2.49 1.10 -7.28
C CYS A 20 2.60 0.06 -8.39
N PHE A 21 2.25 0.45 -9.61
CA PHE A 21 2.46 -0.43 -10.75
C PHE A 21 3.97 -0.47 -11.01
N GLU A 22 4.64 0.67 -11.10
CA GLU A 22 6.10 0.72 -11.26
C GLU A 22 6.71 1.46 -10.08
N GLY A 23 7.74 0.90 -9.44
CA GLY A 23 8.38 1.46 -8.28
C GLY A 23 9.89 1.20 -8.29
N LYS A 24 10.66 2.27 -8.13
CA LYS A 24 12.10 2.20 -7.85
C LYS A 24 12.37 2.93 -6.55
N ALA A 25 13.10 2.29 -5.65
CA ALA A 25 13.57 2.92 -4.43
C ALA A 25 15.07 2.66 -4.27
N ASP A 26 15.83 3.75 -4.31
CA ASP A 26 17.24 3.75 -4.00
C ASP A 26 17.43 4.37 -2.61
N ILE A 27 17.77 3.51 -1.65
CA ILE A 27 17.75 3.79 -0.22
C ILE A 27 19.20 3.85 0.26
N THR A 28 19.62 5.00 0.78
CA THR A 28 20.95 5.14 1.40
C THR A 28 20.79 5.20 2.91
N LEU A 29 21.54 4.34 3.62
CA LEU A 29 21.50 4.22 5.07
C LEU A 29 22.82 4.67 5.69
N ASN A 30 22.72 5.40 6.80
CA ASN A 30 23.84 5.73 7.67
C ASN A 30 23.90 4.76 8.86
N PRO A 31 25.07 4.60 9.51
CA PRO A 31 25.23 3.67 10.63
C PRO A 31 24.28 3.91 11.81
N ASP A 32 23.82 5.14 11.99
CA ASP A 32 22.95 5.58 13.09
C ASP A 32 21.45 5.32 12.85
N GLY A 33 21.09 4.77 11.69
CA GLY A 33 19.69 4.52 11.31
C GLY A 33 19.06 5.63 10.46
N THR A 34 19.72 6.78 10.33
CA THR A 34 19.27 7.85 9.42
C THR A 34 19.49 7.45 7.97
N GLY A 35 18.75 8.08 7.06
CA GLY A 35 18.87 7.74 5.65
C GLY A 35 18.03 8.61 4.73
N LYS A 36 18.10 8.27 3.45
CA LYS A 36 17.27 8.89 2.42
C LYS A 36 16.76 7.85 1.43
N ILE A 37 15.57 8.09 0.88
CA ILE A 37 14.97 7.30 -0.19
C ILE A 37 14.86 8.20 -1.41
N VAL A 38 15.56 7.86 -2.48
CA VAL A 38 15.29 8.41 -3.82
C VAL A 38 14.28 7.48 -4.47
N GLY A 39 13.02 7.94 -4.50
CA GLY A 39 11.88 7.16 -4.97
C GLY A 39 11.43 7.61 -6.36
N GLU A 40 11.04 6.63 -7.18
CA GLU A 40 10.22 6.82 -8.37
C GLU A 40 9.03 5.88 -8.29
N ILE A 41 7.82 6.41 -8.40
CA ILE A 41 6.60 5.62 -8.42
C ILE A 41 5.69 6.05 -9.57
N THR A 42 5.10 5.07 -10.25
CA THR A 42 4.03 5.28 -11.23
C THR A 42 2.74 4.66 -10.69
N PHE A 43 1.69 5.47 -10.56
CA PHE A 43 0.42 5.04 -9.99
C PHE A 43 -0.79 5.57 -10.76
N GLN A 44 -1.93 4.90 -10.58
CA GLN A 44 -3.19 5.34 -11.15
C GLN A 44 -3.86 6.40 -10.27
N PRO A 45 -4.48 7.44 -10.86
CA PRO A 45 -5.22 8.46 -10.11
C PRO A 45 -6.48 7.93 -9.40
N SER A 46 -6.95 6.73 -9.76
CA SER A 46 -8.03 5.98 -9.08
C SER A 46 -7.54 5.04 -7.98
N GLY A 47 -6.22 4.96 -7.78
CA GLY A 47 -5.59 4.08 -6.80
C GLY A 47 -5.70 4.60 -5.35
N PRO A 48 -4.95 4.01 -4.41
CA PRO A 48 -4.98 4.41 -3.00
C PRO A 48 -4.57 5.88 -2.72
N TRP A 49 -3.77 6.49 -3.61
CA TRP A 49 -3.44 7.91 -3.53
C TRP A 49 -4.51 8.81 -4.14
N ALA A 50 -5.59 8.25 -4.71
CA ALA A 50 -6.73 9.02 -5.15
C ALA A 50 -7.25 9.90 -4.02
N VAL A 51 -7.53 11.16 -4.36
CA VAL A 51 -8.32 12.04 -3.52
C VAL A 51 -9.78 11.79 -3.86
N ARG A 52 -10.48 11.09 -2.98
CA ARG A 52 -11.94 10.97 -3.01
C ARG A 52 -12.50 12.12 -2.20
N SER A 53 -13.42 12.90 -2.79
CA SER A 53 -14.15 13.90 -2.03
C SER A 53 -14.93 13.22 -0.90
N THR A 54 -14.63 13.59 0.35
CA THR A 54 -15.29 13.03 1.54
C THR A 54 -16.74 13.51 1.69
N SER A 55 -17.12 14.56 0.97
CA SER A 55 -18.46 15.16 0.99
C SER A 55 -19.31 14.79 -0.23
N ASN A 56 -18.70 14.32 -1.33
CA ASN A 56 -19.43 13.82 -2.48
C ASN A 56 -18.60 12.74 -3.21
N PRO A 57 -18.89 11.44 -3.00
CA PRO A 57 -18.17 10.32 -3.63
C PRO A 57 -18.17 10.34 -5.16
N ASP A 58 -19.11 11.07 -5.78
CA ASP A 58 -19.26 11.21 -7.23
C ASP A 58 -18.55 12.45 -7.79
N LEU A 59 -17.97 13.30 -6.93
CA LEU A 59 -17.12 14.41 -7.38
C LEU A 59 -15.78 13.84 -7.84
N GLN A 60 -15.70 13.46 -9.11
CA GLN A 60 -14.42 13.51 -9.80
C GLN A 60 -13.94 14.96 -9.72
N LEU A 61 -12.67 15.15 -9.37
CA LEU A 61 -12.03 16.42 -9.69
C LEU A 61 -12.05 16.51 -11.21
N ASP A 62 -12.92 17.38 -11.76
CA ASP A 62 -13.14 17.50 -13.21
C ASP A 62 -11.87 17.91 -13.96
N ASP A 63 -10.87 18.43 -13.23
CA ASP A 63 -9.55 18.76 -13.75
C ASP A 63 -8.49 17.69 -13.41
N PRO A 64 -8.03 16.92 -14.41
CA PRO A 64 -6.81 16.12 -14.39
C PRO A 64 -5.60 16.67 -13.62
N GLU A 65 -5.30 17.95 -13.81
CA GLU A 65 -4.10 18.57 -13.25
C GLU A 65 -4.26 18.76 -11.74
N THR A 66 -5.43 19.23 -11.32
CA THR A 66 -5.81 19.36 -9.91
C THR A 66 -5.80 18.00 -9.21
N GLN A 67 -6.35 16.95 -9.83
CA GLN A 67 -6.32 15.59 -9.26
C GLN A 67 -4.89 15.08 -9.05
N MET A 68 -4.02 15.31 -10.02
CA MET A 68 -2.61 14.94 -9.92
C MET A 68 -1.90 15.70 -8.80
N LYS A 69 -2.06 17.03 -8.74
CA LYS A 69 -1.47 17.87 -7.67
C LYS A 69 -1.95 17.46 -6.29
N GLU A 70 -3.24 17.18 -6.13
CA GLU A 70 -3.82 16.72 -4.86
C GLU A 70 -3.31 15.33 -4.45
N SER A 71 -3.16 14.41 -5.40
CA SER A 71 -2.56 13.08 -5.13
C SER A 71 -1.11 13.22 -4.64
N VAL A 72 -0.33 14.12 -5.27
CA VAL A 72 1.04 14.41 -4.85
C VAL A 72 1.09 15.10 -3.49
N ARG A 73 0.22 16.09 -3.22
CA ARG A 73 0.08 16.71 -1.89
C ARG A 73 -0.23 15.65 -0.83
N LYS A 74 -1.12 14.70 -1.14
CA LYS A 74 -1.46 13.58 -0.23
C LYS A 74 -0.23 12.73 0.07
N ILE A 75 0.61 12.42 -0.92
CA ILE A 75 1.87 11.70 -0.71
C ILE A 75 2.78 12.50 0.24
N LEU A 76 3.07 13.75 -0.08
CA LEU A 76 4.01 14.57 0.71
C LEU A 76 3.55 14.74 2.16
N LYS A 77 2.24 14.98 2.38
CA LYS A 77 1.67 15.24 3.71
C LYS A 77 1.35 14.00 4.54
N SER A 78 0.94 12.91 3.89
CA SER A 78 0.53 11.68 4.58
C SER A 78 1.70 10.73 4.80
N SER A 79 2.88 11.07 4.26
CA SER A 79 4.09 10.29 4.48
C SER A 79 4.52 10.39 5.94
N ARG A 80 4.62 9.25 6.63
CA ARG A 80 5.06 9.18 8.02
C ARG A 80 6.54 8.82 8.09
N GLY A 81 7.22 9.33 9.10
CA GLY A 81 8.66 9.09 9.29
C GLY A 81 9.56 9.81 8.29
N VAL A 82 9.01 10.63 7.40
CA VAL A 82 9.75 11.53 6.52
C VAL A 82 9.92 12.87 7.22
N GLU A 83 11.16 13.35 7.31
CA GLU A 83 11.52 14.62 7.95
C GLU A 83 11.49 15.79 6.98
N ALA A 84 12.01 15.58 5.76
CA ALA A 84 12.01 16.57 4.71
C ALA A 84 11.94 15.89 3.33
N TRP A 85 11.37 16.62 2.37
CA TRP A 85 11.37 16.24 0.95
C TRP A 85 12.28 17.15 0.14
N LYS A 86 12.95 16.56 -0.86
CA LYS A 86 13.75 17.29 -1.85
C LYS A 86 13.55 16.69 -3.24
N ASP A 87 13.90 17.46 -4.27
CA ASP A 87 13.94 16.98 -5.67
C ASP A 87 12.61 16.39 -6.15
N VAL A 88 11.48 16.89 -5.62
CA VAL A 88 10.16 16.39 -6.00
C VAL A 88 9.83 16.83 -7.42
N SER A 89 9.40 15.89 -8.23
CA SER A 89 8.80 16.15 -9.54
C SER A 89 7.69 15.16 -9.84
N PHE A 90 6.70 15.59 -10.61
CA PHE A 90 5.61 14.72 -11.04
C PHE A 90 5.12 15.11 -12.42
N LYS A 91 4.53 14.14 -13.12
CA LYS A 91 3.88 14.34 -14.41
C LYS A 91 2.81 13.29 -14.65
N ARG A 92 1.81 13.65 -15.45
CA ARG A 92 0.85 12.70 -16.02
C ARG A 92 1.48 12.06 -17.26
N LEU A 93 1.38 10.74 -17.37
CA LEU A 93 1.82 9.95 -18.49
C LEU A 93 0.71 9.88 -19.57
N PRO A 94 1.01 9.50 -20.82
CA PRO A 94 0.02 9.41 -21.89
C PRO A 94 -1.14 8.44 -21.61
N ASP A 95 -0.93 7.49 -20.70
CA ASP A 95 -1.91 6.49 -20.26
C ASP A 95 -2.65 6.89 -18.97
N ASP A 96 -2.67 8.18 -18.65
CA ASP A 96 -3.34 8.81 -17.49
C ASP A 96 -2.68 8.51 -16.13
N ARG A 97 -1.66 7.65 -16.07
CA ARG A 97 -0.92 7.39 -14.83
C ARG A 97 -0.12 8.60 -14.39
N ILE A 98 0.13 8.71 -13.10
CA ILE A 98 0.98 9.75 -12.52
C ILE A 98 2.34 9.14 -12.21
N ARG A 99 3.40 9.74 -12.74
CA ARG A 99 4.78 9.46 -12.31
C ARG A 99 5.18 10.50 -11.29
N PHE A 100 5.59 10.06 -10.12
CA PHE A 100 6.14 10.88 -9.04
C PHE A 100 7.58 10.45 -8.77
N THR A 101 8.42 11.44 -8.49
CA THR A 101 9.81 11.25 -8.05
C THR A 101 10.07 12.19 -6.88
N GLY A 102 10.95 11.77 -5.97
CA GLY A 102 11.40 12.64 -4.89
C GLY A 102 12.41 11.95 -3.98
N THR A 103 13.12 12.77 -3.22
CA THR A 103 14.06 12.35 -2.17
C THR A 103 13.40 12.58 -0.81
N ALA A 104 13.15 11.51 -0.06
CA ALA A 104 12.60 11.55 1.28
C ALA A 104 13.69 11.26 2.32
N TYR A 105 13.92 12.19 3.24
CA TYR A 105 14.88 12.02 4.35
C TYR A 105 14.17 11.46 5.58
N PHE A 106 14.84 10.56 6.32
CA PHE A 106 14.27 9.93 7.50
C PHE A 106 15.30 9.67 8.59
N LYS A 107 14.85 9.73 9.85
CA LYS A 107 15.64 9.37 11.03
C LYS A 107 15.64 7.87 11.35
N ASP A 108 14.60 7.17 10.94
CA ASP A 108 14.36 5.79 11.35
C ASP A 108 13.56 5.07 10.26
N LEU A 109 14.23 4.15 9.55
CA LEU A 109 13.61 3.38 8.47
C LEU A 109 12.34 2.65 8.93
N SER A 110 12.25 2.23 10.20
CA SER A 110 11.09 1.52 10.76
C SER A 110 9.84 2.40 10.94
N LYS A 111 9.96 3.71 10.78
CA LYS A 111 8.85 4.66 10.84
C LYS A 111 8.40 5.18 9.47
N VAL A 112 9.19 4.94 8.42
CA VAL A 112 8.91 5.43 7.08
C VAL A 112 7.69 4.75 6.46
N SER A 113 6.70 5.54 6.04
CA SER A 113 5.55 5.07 5.29
C SER A 113 5.15 6.13 4.28
N ILE A 114 5.40 5.89 2.99
CA ILE A 114 5.04 6.81 1.90
C ILE A 114 3.57 6.61 1.46
N HIS A 115 3.00 5.44 1.76
CA HIS A 115 1.62 5.14 1.45
C HIS A 115 0.67 5.58 2.59
N PRO A 116 -0.45 6.26 2.29
CA PRO A 116 -1.36 6.78 3.31
C PRO A 116 -2.04 5.69 4.15
N ASP A 117 -2.30 4.52 3.58
CA ASP A 117 -2.97 3.40 4.29
C ASP A 117 -1.98 2.43 4.97
N ASP A 118 -0.67 2.64 4.83
CA ASP A 118 0.30 1.78 5.51
C ASP A 118 0.52 2.26 6.94
N ALA A 119 0.08 1.44 7.91
CA ALA A 119 0.11 1.79 9.32
C ALA A 119 1.51 1.74 9.97
N LYS A 120 2.54 1.12 9.36
CA LYS A 120 3.95 1.12 9.82
C LYS A 120 4.92 0.82 8.67
N SER A 121 6.17 1.31 8.76
CA SER A 121 7.25 0.79 7.94
C SER A 121 7.51 -0.67 8.26
N ARG A 122 8.04 -1.33 7.25
CA ARG A 122 8.10 -2.78 7.15
C ARG A 122 9.53 -3.26 6.91
N ALA A 123 10.46 -2.30 6.90
CA ALA A 123 11.89 -2.48 6.95
C ALA A 123 12.41 -1.86 8.26
N ALA A 124 13.39 -2.51 8.89
CA ALA A 124 14.10 -1.99 10.04
C ALA A 124 15.59 -2.02 9.74
N PHE A 125 16.29 -0.99 10.20
CA PHE A 125 17.74 -0.92 10.11
C PHE A 125 18.30 -0.39 11.43
N GLY A 126 19.33 -1.03 11.95
CA GLY A 126 19.97 -0.58 13.18
C GLY A 126 20.95 -1.59 13.76
N PRO A 127 21.53 -1.27 14.93
CA PRO A 127 22.52 -2.12 15.58
C PRO A 127 21.91 -3.41 16.14
N GLU A 128 22.63 -4.51 15.96
CA GLU A 128 22.42 -5.79 16.63
C GLU A 128 23.61 -6.06 17.57
N GLY A 129 23.65 -5.34 18.69
CA GLY A 129 24.83 -5.29 19.56
C GLY A 129 25.85 -4.24 19.10
N ASP A 130 27.09 -4.34 19.59
CA ASP A 130 28.04 -3.20 19.54
C ASP A 130 28.75 -3.01 18.19
N LYS A 131 28.78 -4.03 17.32
CA LYS A 131 29.60 -4.03 16.08
C LYS A 131 28.89 -4.61 14.86
N VAL A 132 27.59 -4.83 14.96
CA VAL A 132 26.78 -5.45 13.91
C VAL A 132 25.66 -4.50 13.55
N LEU A 133 25.46 -4.28 12.26
CA LEU A 133 24.25 -3.64 11.74
C LEU A 133 23.41 -4.68 11.02
N MET A 134 22.10 -4.57 11.20
CA MET A 134 21.12 -5.46 10.58
C MET A 134 20.14 -4.64 9.76
N LEU A 135 19.98 -5.03 8.50
CA LEU A 135 18.82 -4.68 7.69
C LEU A 135 17.85 -5.85 7.73
N VAL A 136 16.60 -5.61 8.13
CA VAL A 136 15.55 -6.64 8.14
C VAL A 136 14.34 -6.11 7.38
N LEU A 137 13.89 -6.87 6.38
CA LEU A 137 12.60 -6.66 5.74
C LEU A 137 11.61 -7.65 6.34
N HIS A 138 10.75 -7.13 7.22
CA HIS A 138 9.84 -7.96 7.98
C HIS A 138 8.70 -8.49 7.09
N ARG A 139 8.35 -9.75 7.34
CA ARG A 139 7.15 -10.39 6.79
C ARG A 139 5.89 -9.89 7.48
N PRO A 140 4.70 -10.06 6.88
CA PRO A 140 3.49 -9.89 7.65
C PRO A 140 3.52 -10.84 8.84
N LYS A 141 3.27 -10.32 10.04
CA LYS A 141 3.07 -11.18 11.20
C LYS A 141 1.87 -12.09 10.97
N ASP A 142 2.00 -13.31 11.45
CA ASP A 142 0.86 -14.22 11.62
C ASP A 142 -0.08 -13.57 12.63
N GLN A 143 -1.11 -12.87 12.15
CA GLN A 143 -2.37 -12.92 12.88
C GLN A 143 -2.87 -14.34 12.67
N ASP A 144 -3.09 -15.04 13.78
CA ASP A 144 -3.75 -16.33 13.79
C ASP A 144 -5.20 -16.13 13.35
N ASP A 145 -5.38 -15.88 12.05
CA ASP A 145 -6.68 -15.86 11.37
C ASP A 145 -7.13 -17.32 11.13
N SER A 146 -6.80 -18.24 12.05
CA SER A 146 -7.45 -19.54 12.08
C SER A 146 -8.90 -19.31 12.48
N ARG A 147 -9.74 -19.06 11.47
CA ARG A 147 -11.20 -19.12 11.62
C ARG A 147 -11.59 -20.59 11.81
N THR A 148 -11.35 -21.11 13.01
CA THR A 148 -11.73 -22.46 13.45
C THR A 148 -11.07 -23.55 12.60
N SER A 149 -10.27 -24.44 13.19
CA SER A 149 -9.83 -25.64 12.48
C SER A 149 -11.07 -26.50 12.18
N TRP A 150 -11.55 -26.48 10.94
CA TRP A 150 -12.62 -27.38 10.53
C TRP A 150 -11.99 -28.74 10.25
N SER A 151 -11.96 -29.61 11.25
CA SER A 151 -11.70 -31.06 11.13
C SER A 151 -12.78 -31.80 10.30
N ARG A 152 -13.57 -31.07 9.50
CA ARG A 152 -14.84 -31.52 8.91
C ARG A 152 -14.84 -31.71 7.40
N TYR A 153 -13.71 -31.55 6.71
CA TYR A 153 -13.66 -31.92 5.31
C TYR A 153 -13.42 -33.42 5.15
N THR A 154 -14.45 -34.16 4.70
CA THR A 154 -14.26 -35.45 4.03
C THR A 154 -13.37 -35.26 2.80
N SER A 155 -12.65 -36.31 2.37
CA SER A 155 -11.78 -36.26 1.18
C SER A 155 -12.46 -35.66 -0.07
N GLU A 156 -13.74 -35.94 -0.25
CA GLU A 156 -14.55 -35.44 -1.36
C GLU A 156 -14.91 -33.95 -1.24
N SER A 157 -15.21 -33.47 -0.03
CA SER A 157 -15.49 -32.06 0.22
C SER A 157 -14.22 -31.20 0.10
N LEU A 158 -13.05 -31.74 0.49
CA LEU A 158 -11.74 -31.13 0.28
C LEU A 158 -11.42 -30.95 -1.21
N ALA A 159 -11.59 -32.01 -2.02
CA ALA A 159 -11.33 -31.96 -3.45
C ALA A 159 -12.23 -30.93 -4.18
N ARG A 160 -13.51 -30.85 -3.79
CA ARG A 160 -14.44 -29.84 -4.33
C ARG A 160 -13.99 -28.40 -4.03
N HIS A 161 -13.55 -28.13 -2.81
CA HIS A 161 -13.06 -26.79 -2.43
C HIS A 161 -11.76 -26.43 -3.16
N MET A 162 -10.82 -27.37 -3.27
CA MET A 162 -9.59 -27.16 -4.04
C MET A 162 -9.90 -26.88 -5.53
N LYS A 163 -10.87 -27.59 -6.12
CA LYS A 163 -11.32 -27.33 -7.50
C LYS A 163 -11.94 -25.93 -7.64
N ALA A 164 -12.78 -25.52 -6.69
CA ALA A 164 -13.40 -24.20 -6.67
C ALA A 164 -12.36 -23.07 -6.55
N MET A 165 -11.35 -23.21 -5.68
CA MET A 165 -10.25 -22.24 -5.57
C MET A 165 -9.49 -22.07 -6.89
N ARG A 166 -9.16 -23.18 -7.57
CA ARG A 166 -8.50 -23.12 -8.88
C ARG A 166 -9.37 -22.42 -9.92
N GLN A 167 -10.67 -22.71 -9.92
CA GLN A 167 -11.60 -22.08 -10.86
C GLN A 167 -11.69 -20.57 -10.61
N SER A 168 -11.87 -20.16 -9.36
CA SER A 168 -11.90 -18.74 -8.98
C SER A 168 -10.61 -18.01 -9.36
N PHE A 169 -9.45 -18.63 -9.14
CA PHE A 169 -8.19 -18.04 -9.59
C PHE A 169 -8.11 -17.93 -11.12
N ARG A 170 -8.53 -18.96 -11.88
CA ARG A 170 -8.53 -18.89 -13.35
C ARG A 170 -9.39 -17.75 -13.87
N GLU A 171 -10.56 -17.54 -13.27
CA GLU A 171 -11.48 -16.44 -13.61
C GLU A 171 -10.85 -15.07 -13.27
N ALA A 172 -10.20 -14.95 -12.11
CA ALA A 172 -9.54 -13.72 -11.68
C ALA A 172 -8.18 -13.48 -12.38
N ARG A 173 -7.56 -14.50 -12.98
CA ARG A 173 -6.19 -14.44 -13.51
C ARG A 173 -6.03 -13.36 -14.58
N GLY A 174 -6.99 -13.23 -15.50
CA GLY A 174 -6.94 -12.23 -16.58
C GLY A 174 -6.87 -10.81 -16.02
N PRO A 175 -7.86 -10.37 -15.22
CA PRO A 175 -7.85 -9.09 -14.54
C PRO A 175 -6.60 -8.84 -13.69
N ILE A 176 -6.15 -9.84 -12.91
CA ILE A 176 -4.91 -9.73 -12.12
C ILE A 176 -3.70 -9.54 -13.04
N GLY A 177 -3.61 -10.29 -14.13
CA GLY A 177 -2.53 -10.19 -15.11
C GLY A 177 -2.46 -8.81 -15.76
N LEU A 178 -3.61 -8.21 -16.10
CA LEU A 178 -3.68 -6.84 -16.62
C LEU A 178 -3.20 -5.82 -15.59
N GLN A 179 -3.52 -6.02 -14.32
CA GLN A 179 -3.03 -5.17 -13.24
C GLN A 179 -1.51 -5.31 -13.04
N LEU A 180 -0.95 -6.51 -13.27
CA LEU A 180 0.46 -6.77 -13.05
C LEU A 180 1.34 -6.54 -14.29
N VAL A 181 0.78 -6.31 -15.48
CA VAL A 181 1.58 -6.35 -16.73
C VAL A 181 2.70 -5.31 -16.76
N SER A 182 2.44 -4.11 -16.28
CA SER A 182 3.42 -3.03 -16.17
C SER A 182 4.19 -3.08 -14.86
N MET A 183 3.96 -4.09 -14.02
CA MET A 183 4.51 -4.06 -12.68
C MET A 183 6.01 -4.29 -12.68
N GLN A 184 6.76 -3.36 -12.09
CA GLN A 184 8.19 -3.49 -11.83
C GLN A 184 8.52 -2.89 -10.47
N LEU A 185 9.21 -3.65 -9.63
CA LEU A 185 9.70 -3.21 -8.34
C LEU A 185 11.21 -3.42 -8.29
N ASP A 186 11.95 -2.32 -8.16
CA ASP A 186 13.40 -2.34 -7.96
C ASP A 186 13.74 -1.66 -6.62
N LEU A 187 14.36 -2.41 -5.71
CA LEU A 187 14.84 -1.92 -4.43
C LEU A 187 16.36 -2.02 -4.39
N ARG A 188 17.01 -0.94 -3.97
CA ARG A 188 18.46 -0.89 -3.74
C ARG A 188 18.71 -0.26 -2.38
N PHE A 189 19.52 -0.93 -1.56
CA PHE A 189 19.98 -0.42 -0.28
C PHE A 189 21.49 -0.21 -0.34
N HIS A 190 21.93 1.04 -0.31
CA HIS A 190 23.33 1.40 -0.08
C HIS A 190 23.57 1.42 1.42
N VAL A 191 24.30 0.42 1.88
CA VAL A 191 24.50 0.19 3.30
C VAL A 191 25.87 0.71 3.77
N PRO A 192 25.99 1.15 5.05
CA PRO A 192 27.18 1.83 5.56
C PRO A 192 28.41 0.92 5.77
N GLY A 193 28.27 -0.39 5.57
CA GLY A 193 29.33 -1.40 5.72
C GLY A 193 29.20 -2.50 4.67
N LEU A 194 30.20 -3.36 4.57
CA LEU A 194 30.13 -4.53 3.69
C LEU A 194 29.24 -5.60 4.35
N PRO A 195 28.18 -6.07 3.68
CA PRO A 195 27.42 -7.21 4.17
C PRO A 195 28.31 -8.46 4.21
N ASP A 196 28.31 -9.17 5.34
CA ASP A 196 29.00 -10.45 5.47
C ASP A 196 28.04 -11.64 5.31
N GLU A 197 26.73 -11.41 5.46
CA GLU A 197 25.68 -12.37 5.12
C GLU A 197 24.42 -11.63 4.65
N ALA A 198 23.77 -12.14 3.60
CA ALA A 198 22.50 -11.63 3.11
C ALA A 198 21.58 -12.79 2.68
N LYS A 199 20.28 -12.68 2.99
CA LYS A 199 19.25 -13.66 2.62
C LYS A 199 18.07 -12.98 1.98
N GLY A 200 17.72 -13.44 0.78
CA GLY A 200 16.62 -12.87 -0.03
C GLY A 200 16.96 -11.54 -0.72
N LEU A 201 18.21 -11.08 -0.65
CA LEU A 201 18.73 -9.91 -1.35
C LEU A 201 19.99 -10.32 -2.10
N GLU A 202 20.17 -9.79 -3.30
CA GLU A 202 21.42 -9.90 -4.04
C GLU A 202 22.42 -8.88 -3.49
N GLN A 203 23.68 -9.28 -3.34
CA GLN A 203 24.73 -8.42 -2.82
C GLN A 203 25.71 -8.03 -3.94
N VAL A 204 25.90 -6.73 -4.14
CA VAL A 204 26.91 -6.16 -5.04
C VAL A 204 27.73 -5.14 -4.25
N GLY A 205 28.86 -5.58 -3.68
CA GLY A 205 29.68 -4.74 -2.80
C GLY A 205 28.89 -4.26 -1.57
N ARG A 206 28.72 -2.94 -1.42
CA ARG A 206 27.93 -2.29 -0.34
C ARG A 206 26.48 -2.01 -0.73
N THR A 207 26.01 -2.59 -1.83
CA THR A 207 24.64 -2.43 -2.29
C THR A 207 23.93 -3.78 -2.18
N LEU A 208 22.77 -3.78 -1.52
CA LEU A 208 21.85 -4.92 -1.49
C LEU A 208 20.69 -4.61 -2.43
N THR A 209 20.37 -5.54 -3.32
CA THR A 209 19.34 -5.33 -4.35
C THR A 209 18.26 -6.39 -4.30
N PHE A 210 17.07 -5.98 -4.68
CA PHE A 210 15.94 -6.87 -4.93
C PHE A 210 15.14 -6.33 -6.10
N SER A 211 14.80 -7.18 -7.05
CA SER A 211 13.93 -6.83 -8.16
C SER A 211 12.88 -7.90 -8.39
N THR A 212 11.69 -7.47 -8.77
CA THR A 212 10.64 -8.38 -9.27
C THR A 212 9.78 -7.68 -10.29
N THR A 213 9.22 -8.46 -11.20
CA THR A 213 8.25 -7.98 -12.19
C THR A 213 6.88 -8.61 -11.94
N GLY A 214 5.83 -7.99 -12.44
CA GLY A 214 4.48 -8.56 -12.37
C GLY A 214 4.34 -9.89 -13.10
N PRO A 215 4.95 -10.10 -14.29
CA PRO A 215 5.01 -11.42 -14.90
C PRO A 215 5.67 -12.50 -14.02
N GLN A 216 6.75 -12.16 -13.29
CA GLN A 216 7.36 -13.08 -12.31
C GLN A 216 6.39 -13.36 -11.15
N LEU A 217 5.73 -12.33 -10.62
CA LEU A 217 4.75 -12.46 -9.56
C LEU A 217 3.58 -13.37 -9.97
N LEU A 218 3.02 -13.16 -11.17
CA LEU A 218 1.92 -13.95 -11.71
C LEU A 218 2.33 -15.42 -11.87
N ARG A 219 3.56 -15.71 -12.30
CA ARG A 219 4.08 -17.09 -12.34
C ARG A 219 4.16 -17.73 -10.95
N HIS A 220 4.57 -16.97 -9.93
CA HIS A 220 4.55 -17.48 -8.55
C HIS A 220 3.12 -17.76 -8.07
N MET A 221 2.14 -16.94 -8.44
CA MET A 221 0.72 -17.18 -8.17
C MET A 221 0.22 -18.44 -8.88
N ASP A 222 0.47 -18.57 -10.19
CA ASP A 222 0.12 -19.75 -11.00
C ASP A 222 0.68 -21.03 -10.34
N SER A 223 1.94 -21.00 -9.89
CA SER A 223 2.59 -22.14 -9.25
C SER A 223 2.03 -22.48 -7.86
N LEU A 224 1.64 -21.48 -7.06
CA LEU A 224 0.97 -21.72 -5.78
C LEU A 224 -0.39 -22.40 -5.97
N VAL A 225 -1.16 -22.00 -6.99
CA VAL A 225 -2.47 -22.58 -7.28
C VAL A 225 -2.37 -23.98 -7.89
N ALA A 226 -1.25 -24.29 -8.55
CA ALA A 226 -0.93 -25.65 -9.01
C ALA A 226 -0.55 -26.59 -7.84
N ASP A 227 -0.04 -26.07 -6.73
CA ASP A 227 0.46 -26.84 -5.59
C ASP A 227 -0.69 -27.42 -4.74
N ASN A 228 -0.87 -28.75 -4.84
CA ASN A 228 -1.90 -29.48 -4.08
C ASN A 228 -1.70 -29.39 -2.56
N ALA A 229 -0.45 -29.40 -2.08
CA ALA A 229 -0.17 -29.35 -0.65
C ALA A 229 -0.54 -27.98 -0.10
N TYR A 230 -0.19 -26.92 -0.83
CA TYR A 230 -0.60 -25.56 -0.50
C TYR A 230 -2.12 -25.38 -0.51
N LEU A 231 -2.81 -25.78 -1.59
CA LEU A 231 -4.28 -25.66 -1.64
C LEU A 231 -4.98 -26.51 -0.57
N ARG A 232 -4.44 -27.69 -0.24
CA ARG A 232 -4.96 -28.51 0.86
C ARG A 232 -4.80 -27.79 2.19
N GLN A 233 -3.63 -27.22 2.46
CA GLN A 233 -3.39 -26.44 3.67
C GLN A 233 -4.37 -25.27 3.77
N MET A 234 -4.51 -24.47 2.71
CA MET A 234 -5.45 -23.35 2.63
C MET A 234 -6.89 -23.78 2.91
N THR A 235 -7.32 -24.90 2.33
CA THR A 235 -8.67 -25.43 2.56
C THR A 235 -8.86 -25.87 4.00
N MET A 236 -7.88 -26.56 4.59
CA MET A 236 -7.94 -27.03 5.98
C MET A 236 -7.93 -25.89 7.00
N THR A 237 -7.27 -24.77 6.68
CA THR A 237 -7.22 -23.57 7.54
C THR A 237 -8.37 -22.59 7.27
N GLY A 238 -9.28 -22.90 6.33
CA GLY A 238 -10.40 -22.03 5.96
C GLY A 238 -9.96 -20.73 5.28
N GLN A 239 -8.75 -20.71 4.70
CA GLN A 239 -8.18 -19.55 4.05
C GLN A 239 -8.51 -19.53 2.54
N SER A 240 -8.70 -18.35 1.98
CA SER A 240 -8.96 -18.13 0.55
C SER A 240 -7.70 -17.68 -0.20
N LEU A 241 -7.72 -17.77 -1.54
CA LEU A 241 -6.69 -17.20 -2.42
C LEU A 241 -6.72 -15.65 -2.49
N SER A 242 -7.25 -14.98 -1.46
CA SER A 242 -7.37 -13.53 -1.42
C SER A 242 -6.60 -12.93 -0.25
N GLY A 243 -6.15 -11.68 -0.42
CA GLY A 243 -5.58 -10.88 0.65
C GLY A 243 -4.24 -11.39 1.20
N ARG A 244 -4.09 -11.34 2.53
CA ARG A 244 -2.81 -11.44 3.25
C ARG A 244 -2.14 -12.82 3.14
N THR A 245 -2.91 -13.90 3.09
CA THR A 245 -2.37 -15.28 3.07
C THR A 245 -1.64 -15.61 1.77
N LEU A 246 -2.23 -15.21 0.64
CA LEU A 246 -1.56 -15.27 -0.65
C LEU A 246 -0.27 -14.42 -0.62
N GLY A 247 -0.32 -13.22 -0.03
CA GLY A 247 0.86 -12.36 0.16
C GLY A 247 2.01 -13.03 0.93
N LYS A 248 1.71 -13.82 1.98
CA LYS A 248 2.71 -14.57 2.74
C LYS A 248 3.38 -15.65 1.89
N ALA A 249 2.58 -16.48 1.22
CA ALA A 249 3.09 -17.57 0.38
C ALA A 249 3.91 -17.02 -0.80
N LEU A 250 3.44 -15.93 -1.41
CA LEU A 250 4.15 -15.21 -2.47
C LEU A 250 5.48 -14.65 -1.98
N SER A 251 5.50 -13.97 -0.82
CA SER A 251 6.75 -13.40 -0.28
C SER A 251 7.84 -14.46 -0.12
N SER A 252 7.49 -15.67 0.33
CA SER A 252 8.49 -16.75 0.51
C SER A 252 9.05 -17.24 -0.83
N ARG A 253 8.22 -17.25 -1.89
CA ARG A 253 8.66 -17.66 -3.23
C ARG A 253 9.48 -16.57 -3.93
N ILE A 254 9.05 -15.31 -3.80
CA ILE A 254 9.71 -14.16 -4.43
C ILE A 254 11.12 -13.95 -3.89
N PHE A 255 11.30 -14.08 -2.57
CA PHE A 255 12.63 -13.98 -1.95
C PHE A 255 13.41 -15.29 -1.97
N SER A 256 12.86 -16.37 -2.57
CA SER A 256 13.44 -17.71 -2.57
C SER A 256 13.89 -18.22 -1.18
N GLN A 257 13.19 -17.79 -0.13
CA GLN A 257 13.62 -17.94 1.26
C GLN A 257 12.41 -18.24 2.16
N LYS A 258 12.61 -19.12 3.15
CA LYS A 258 11.70 -19.25 4.31
C LYS A 258 12.24 -18.38 5.44
N GLY A 259 11.37 -17.64 6.13
CA GLY A 259 11.76 -16.66 7.16
C GLY A 259 12.12 -15.26 6.63
N GLU A 260 12.45 -14.34 7.52
CA GLU A 260 12.68 -12.94 7.18
C GLU A 260 13.76 -12.75 6.11
N VAL A 261 13.64 -11.66 5.35
CA VAL A 261 14.69 -11.19 4.44
C VAL A 261 15.57 -10.27 5.24
N TRP A 262 16.87 -10.48 5.21
CA TRP A 262 17.79 -9.71 6.04
C TRP A 262 19.20 -9.67 5.47
N ALA A 263 19.98 -8.72 5.94
CA ALA A 263 21.41 -8.66 5.72
C ALA A 263 22.10 -8.23 7.01
N ARG A 264 23.21 -8.91 7.30
CA ARG A 264 24.11 -8.65 8.41
C ARG A 264 25.37 -7.98 7.88
N MET A 265 25.85 -7.00 8.62
CA MET A 265 27.05 -6.26 8.29
C MET A 265 27.92 -6.15 9.53
N THR A 266 29.22 -6.38 9.37
CA THR A 266 30.20 -6.23 10.44
C THR A 266 31.35 -5.33 10.01
N GLY A 267 32.05 -4.78 11.00
CA GLY A 267 33.28 -4.02 10.78
C GLY A 267 33.08 -2.52 10.88
N TYR A 268 33.89 -1.77 10.12
CA TYR A 268 33.92 -0.31 10.18
C TYR A 268 32.81 0.29 9.32
N PHE A 269 31.88 1.00 9.96
CA PHE A 269 30.76 1.65 9.28
C PHE A 269 31.08 3.11 8.98
N ARG A 270 30.69 3.58 7.79
CA ARG A 270 30.83 4.99 7.40
C ARG A 270 29.48 5.53 6.97
N PRO A 271 29.10 6.76 7.40
CA PRO A 271 27.97 7.46 6.81
C PRO A 271 28.11 7.52 5.29
N GLY A 272 27.01 7.22 4.59
CA GLY A 272 26.92 7.40 3.15
C GLY A 272 26.83 8.87 2.75
N PHE A 273 26.35 9.72 3.66
CA PHE A 273 26.17 11.16 3.49
C PHE A 273 26.04 11.87 4.84
N ASN A 274 26.10 13.21 4.84
CA ASN A 274 25.85 14.04 6.02
C ASN A 274 24.34 14.29 6.15
N TYR A 275 23.68 13.65 7.11
CA TYR A 275 22.22 13.71 7.26
C TYR A 275 21.74 15.12 7.61
N GLU A 276 22.33 15.74 8.62
CA GLU A 276 21.93 17.06 9.12
C GLU A 276 22.08 18.14 8.06
N ALA A 277 23.17 18.10 7.29
CA ALA A 277 23.39 19.05 6.20
C ALA A 277 22.38 18.87 5.06
N GLU A 278 22.10 17.63 4.64
CA GLU A 278 21.13 17.38 3.57
C GLU A 278 19.69 17.69 4.00
N VAL A 279 19.30 17.39 5.25
CA VAL A 279 17.96 17.74 5.76
C VAL A 279 17.79 19.25 5.82
N LYS A 280 18.76 19.98 6.37
CA LYS A 280 18.69 21.45 6.43
C LYS A 280 18.57 22.08 5.05
N ASP A 281 19.29 21.53 4.07
CA ASP A 281 19.20 21.95 2.68
C ASP A 281 17.82 21.64 2.07
N ALA A 282 17.30 20.43 2.32
CA ALA A 282 15.96 20.03 1.89
C ALA A 282 14.86 20.94 2.47
N GLU A 283 14.87 21.18 3.79
CA GLU A 283 13.91 22.06 4.46
C GLU A 283 13.93 23.49 3.91
N THR A 284 15.12 24.00 3.60
CA THR A 284 15.29 25.35 3.02
C THR A 284 14.66 25.44 1.63
N GLN A 285 14.84 24.39 0.82
CA GLN A 285 14.36 24.34 -0.57
C GLN A 285 12.91 23.87 -0.70
N GLU A 286 12.35 23.21 0.32
CA GLU A 286 11.03 22.58 0.24
C GLU A 286 9.93 23.59 -0.06
N LYS A 287 9.98 24.78 0.54
CA LYS A 287 8.99 25.84 0.27
C LYS A 287 9.04 26.29 -1.19
N GLU A 288 10.22 26.61 -1.70
CA GLU A 288 10.41 27.03 -3.10
C GLU A 288 10.01 25.93 -4.09
N MET A 289 10.30 24.67 -3.74
CA MET A 289 9.87 23.51 -4.49
C MET A 289 8.34 23.40 -4.53
N LEU A 290 7.65 23.56 -3.42
CA LEU A 290 6.18 23.52 -3.37
C LEU A 290 5.55 24.67 -4.19
N ILE A 291 6.13 25.88 -4.17
CA ILE A 291 5.74 27.01 -5.04
C ILE A 291 5.88 26.65 -6.50
N ARG A 292 7.09 26.24 -6.90
CA ARG A 292 7.42 25.90 -8.28
C ARG A 292 6.51 24.83 -8.86
N LEU A 293 6.12 23.87 -8.03
CA LEU A 293 5.24 22.76 -8.40
C LEU A 293 3.74 23.12 -8.33
N GLY A 294 3.39 24.33 -7.90
CA GLY A 294 1.99 24.73 -7.70
C GLY A 294 1.28 23.91 -6.63
N LEU A 295 2.01 23.42 -5.63
CA LEU A 295 1.51 22.58 -4.54
C LEU A 295 1.24 23.35 -3.24
N GLU A 296 1.52 24.66 -3.20
CA GLU A 296 1.11 25.51 -2.09
C GLU A 296 -0.41 25.45 -1.89
N GLN A 297 -0.86 25.63 -0.65
CA GLN A 297 -2.29 25.74 -0.37
C GLN A 297 -2.80 27.01 -1.05
N GLU A 298 -3.71 26.87 -2.01
CA GLU A 298 -4.71 27.91 -2.18
C GLU A 298 -5.45 28.01 -0.84
N ARG A 299 -5.22 29.11 -0.12
CA ARG A 299 -6.24 29.59 0.80
C ARG A 299 -7.46 29.85 -0.10
N THR A 300 -8.38 28.90 -0.16
CA THR A 300 -9.71 29.16 -0.68
C THR A 300 -10.34 30.20 0.24
N SER A 301 -10.09 31.46 -0.06
CA SER A 301 -10.98 32.54 0.31
C SER A 301 -12.33 32.16 -0.26
N ARG A 302 -13.21 31.64 0.61
CA ARG A 302 -14.65 31.58 0.35
C ARG A 302 -15.05 32.91 -0.30
N PRO A 303 -15.62 32.92 -1.51
CA PRO A 303 -16.37 34.08 -1.94
C PRO A 303 -17.53 34.20 -0.95
N SER A 304 -17.48 35.24 -0.12
CA SER A 304 -18.62 35.67 0.67
C SER A 304 -19.75 35.95 -0.31
N SER A 305 -20.72 35.04 -0.40
CA SER A 305 -21.97 35.28 -1.13
C SER A 305 -22.68 36.45 -0.46
N LYS A 306 -22.46 37.66 -0.96
CA LYS A 306 -23.40 38.76 -0.75
C LYS A 306 -24.70 38.35 -1.44
N GLN A 307 -25.68 37.93 -0.66
CA GLN A 307 -27.08 37.88 -1.08
C GLN A 307 -27.47 39.27 -1.57
N PRO A 308 -28.02 39.42 -2.79
CA PRO A 308 -28.79 40.60 -3.14
C PRO A 308 -30.14 40.49 -2.43
N SER A 309 -30.44 41.48 -1.58
CA SER A 309 -31.76 41.73 -1.04
C SER A 309 -32.77 41.90 -2.17
N ARG A 310 -33.69 40.95 -2.35
CA ARG A 310 -34.88 41.14 -3.19
C ARG A 310 -35.98 41.77 -2.35
N SER A 311 -36.33 42.99 -2.74
CA SER A 311 -37.51 43.75 -2.35
C SER A 311 -38.81 43.00 -2.70
N LYS A 312 -39.80 43.16 -1.82
CA LYS A 312 -41.22 42.85 -2.03
C LYS A 312 -41.72 43.50 -3.33
N THR A 313 -42.43 42.75 -4.17
CA THR A 313 -43.85 42.99 -4.52
C THR A 313 -44.42 41.89 -5.45
N ASP A 314 -45.69 41.58 -5.17
CA ASP A 314 -46.78 41.13 -6.04
C ASP A 314 -46.89 39.67 -6.54
N ASP A 315 -47.82 38.96 -5.88
CA ASP A 315 -48.68 37.88 -6.38
C ASP A 315 -49.43 38.29 -7.67
N PRO A 316 -49.77 37.36 -8.60
CA PRO A 316 -50.94 36.48 -8.36
C PRO A 316 -50.92 35.07 -8.97
N LYS A 317 -51.60 34.15 -8.24
CA LYS A 317 -52.45 33.01 -8.65
C LYS A 317 -52.07 32.17 -9.89
N SER A 318 -51.97 30.84 -9.69
CA SER A 318 -52.84 29.84 -10.37
C SER A 318 -52.44 28.40 -9.99
N ASP A 319 -53.42 27.70 -9.43
CA ASP A 319 -53.78 26.29 -9.60
C ASP A 319 -52.78 25.15 -9.41
N SER A 320 -53.04 24.38 -8.34
CA SER A 320 -52.65 22.97 -8.22
C SER A 320 -53.43 22.09 -9.20
N PRO A 321 -52.88 20.94 -9.58
CA PRO A 321 -53.63 19.71 -9.29
C PRO A 321 -52.80 18.66 -8.56
N LYS A 322 -53.49 18.01 -7.62
CA LYS A 322 -53.10 16.78 -6.92
C LYS A 322 -52.87 15.66 -7.94
N HIS A 323 -51.86 14.82 -7.69
CA HIS A 323 -51.75 13.51 -8.33
C HIS A 323 -51.91 12.43 -7.26
N ASP A 324 -52.93 11.60 -7.47
CA ASP A 324 -53.29 10.40 -6.73
C ASP A 324 -52.30 9.25 -6.97
N ASP A 325 -52.07 8.47 -5.92
CA ASP A 325 -51.53 7.11 -5.94
C ASP A 325 -52.39 6.18 -6.82
N PRO A 326 -51.76 5.16 -7.43
CA PRO A 326 -52.27 3.83 -7.13
C PRO A 326 -51.17 2.76 -6.93
N LYS A 327 -51.41 1.99 -5.87
CA LYS A 327 -50.92 0.64 -5.60
C LYS A 327 -50.78 -0.22 -6.86
N LYS A 328 -49.67 -0.94 -6.99
CA LYS A 328 -49.66 -2.34 -7.45
C LYS A 328 -48.54 -3.13 -6.79
N ALA A 329 -48.94 -4.28 -6.28
CA ALA A 329 -48.12 -5.28 -5.60
C ALA A 329 -47.33 -6.10 -6.61
N ASP A 330 -46.13 -6.54 -6.21
CA ASP A 330 -45.49 -7.73 -6.77
C ASP A 330 -44.70 -8.50 -5.70
N PRO A 331 -44.55 -9.83 -5.85
CA PRO A 331 -44.38 -10.76 -4.75
C PRO A 331 -42.93 -10.92 -4.28
N LYS A 332 -42.81 -11.12 -2.97
CA LYS A 332 -41.58 -11.39 -2.20
C LYS A 332 -40.98 -12.75 -2.60
N PRO A 333 -39.67 -12.85 -2.92
CA PRO A 333 -39.03 -14.16 -3.16
C PRO A 333 -38.90 -14.98 -1.86
N PRO A 334 -38.92 -16.32 -1.95
CA PRO A 334 -38.97 -17.20 -0.79
C PRO A 334 -37.70 -17.11 0.05
N GLY A 335 -37.89 -16.89 1.36
CA GLY A 335 -36.83 -16.80 2.35
C GLY A 335 -36.09 -18.12 2.54
N LEU A 336 -34.77 -18.04 2.54
CA LEU A 336 -33.89 -19.07 3.07
C LEU A 336 -34.09 -19.19 4.59
N PRO A 337 -34.13 -20.41 5.16
CA PRO A 337 -34.29 -20.58 6.60
C PRO A 337 -33.03 -20.12 7.34
N LEU A 338 -33.20 -19.16 8.25
CA LEU A 338 -32.17 -18.76 9.21
C LEU A 338 -31.93 -19.91 10.21
N PRO A 339 -30.67 -20.28 10.49
CA PRO A 339 -30.37 -21.23 11.56
C PRO A 339 -30.74 -20.62 12.91
N LYS A 340 -31.58 -21.33 13.66
CA LYS A 340 -31.93 -21.03 15.05
C LYS A 340 -30.67 -21.19 15.92
N GLY A 341 -30.36 -20.14 16.70
CA GLY A 341 -29.38 -20.24 17.80
C GLY A 341 -28.25 -19.22 17.71
N LEU A 342 -28.53 -17.97 18.06
CA LEU A 342 -27.53 -17.04 18.58
C LEU A 342 -28.10 -16.40 19.84
N PRO A 343 -27.45 -16.53 21.01
CA PRO A 343 -27.83 -15.78 22.19
C PRO A 343 -27.45 -14.31 22.00
N SER A 344 -28.44 -13.46 22.24
CA SER A 344 -28.38 -12.01 22.33
C SER A 344 -27.47 -11.56 23.47
N ILE A 345 -26.31 -10.96 23.17
CA ILE A 345 -25.59 -10.08 24.10
C ILE A 345 -24.87 -8.97 23.33
N LEU A 346 -25.51 -7.80 23.30
CA LEU A 346 -24.84 -6.50 23.50
C LEU A 346 -24.91 -6.23 25.03
N PRO A 347 -23.96 -5.51 25.67
CA PRO A 347 -23.78 -4.09 25.35
C PRO A 347 -22.36 -3.46 25.49
N PHE A 348 -22.30 -2.24 24.95
CA PHE A 348 -21.32 -1.14 25.02
C PHE A 348 -20.28 -1.04 23.91
#